data_AF-A0A371IX48-F1
#
_entry.id   AF-A0A371IX48-F1
#
_cell.length_a   1.000
_cell.length_b   1.000
_cell.length_c   1.000
_cell.angle_alpha   90.00
_cell.angle_beta   90.00
_cell.angle_gamma   90.00
#
_symmetry.space_group_name_H-M   'P 1'
#
loop_
_entity.id
_entity.type
_entity.pdbx_description
1 polymer ?
#
loop_
_entity_poly.entity_id
_entity_poly.type
_entity_poly.pdbx_seq_one_letter_code
_entity_poly.pdbx_strand_id
1 'polypeptide(L)' 'MKKFVCTVCGYIHEGDVAPELCPVCKVGAEKFEEMSGEMVWADEHRIGSAAGVDEEILEGLRANFTG' A
#
# COMPACT_ATOMS: atom_id res chain seq x y z
N MET A 1 18.63 -11.78 -4.77
CA MET A 1 18.63 -10.31 -4.68
C MET A 1 17.26 -9.90 -4.17
N LYS A 2 17.21 -9.25 -3.02
CA LYS A 2 15.95 -8.80 -2.43
C LYS A 2 15.51 -7.50 -3.09
N LYS A 3 14.22 -7.20 -3.03
CA LYS A 3 13.68 -5.92 -3.49
C LYS A 3 13.12 -5.21 -2.27
N PHE A 4 13.45 -3.93 -2.13
CA PHE A 4 12.95 -3.08 -1.07
C PHE A 4 12.18 -1.93 -1.68
N VAL A 5 10.92 -1.75 -1.28
CA VAL A 5 10.09 -0.64 -1.74
C VAL A 5 10.02 0.44 -0.67
N CYS A 6 10.27 1.68 -1.06
CA CYS A 6 10.05 2.83 -0.19
C CYS A 6 8.54 3.07 -0.02
N THR A 7 8.03 2.96 1.21
CA THR A 7 6.60 3.13 1.53
C THR A 7 6.10 4.57 1.39
N VAL A 8 7.01 5.52 1.18
CA VAL A 8 6.69 6.96 1.04
C VAL A 8 6.53 7.36 -0.43
N CYS A 9 7.41 6.88 -1.32
CA CYS A 9 7.45 7.34 -2.71
C CYS A 9 7.44 6.21 -3.75
N GLY A 10 7.44 4.94 -3.33
CA GLY A 10 7.42 3.78 -4.23
C GLY A 10 8.75 3.46 -4.93
N TYR A 11 9.87 4.09 -4.56
CA TYR A 11 11.18 3.74 -5.13
C TYR A 11 11.55 2.29 -4.78
N ILE A 12 11.99 1.52 -5.78
CA ILE A 12 12.41 0.12 -5.62
C ILE A 12 13.94 0.05 -5.64
N HIS A 13 14.51 -0.48 -4.56
CA HIS A 13 15.93 -0.81 -4.45
C HIS A 13 16.14 -2.32 -4.63
N GLU A 14 17.07 -2.72 -5.49
CA GLU A 14 17.47 -4.12 -5.65
C GLU A 14 18.85 -4.33 -4.99
N GLY A 15 18.90 -5.17 -3.96
CA GLY A 15 20.11 -5.36 -3.15
C GLY A 15 19.89 -6.36 -2.02
N ASP A 16 20.87 -6.52 -1.14
CA ASP A 16 20.75 -7.39 0.04
C ASP A 16 20.12 -6.67 1.25
N VAL A 17 20.25 -5.34 1.29
CA VAL A 17 19.74 -4.45 2.35
C VAL A 17 19.10 -3.20 1.75
N ALA A 18 18.20 -2.56 2.50
CA ALA A 18 17.65 -1.25 2.12
C ALA A 18 18.73 -0.15 2.20
N PRO A 19 18.65 0.90 1.35
CA PRO A 19 19.59 2.01 1.40
C PRO A 19 19.37 2.87 2.64
N GLU A 20 20.45 3.43 3.21
CA GLU A 20 20.41 4.35 4.37
C GLU A 20 19.47 5.54 4.14
N LEU A 21 19.46 6.08 2.92
CA LEU A 21 18.59 7.18 2.51
C LEU A 21 17.97 6.86 1.14
N CYS A 22 16.65 7.03 1.04
CA CYS A 22 15.95 6.91 -0.22
C CYS A 22 16.50 7.95 -1.22
N PRO A 23 16.94 7.56 -2.42
CA PRO A 23 17.52 8.49 -3.38
C PRO A 23 16.50 9.51 -3.91
N VAL A 24 15.22 9.17 -3.87
CA VAL A 24 14.11 10.01 -4.37
C VAL A 24 13.61 10.99 -3.30
N CYS A 25 13.10 10.50 -2.16
CA CYS A 25 12.46 11.34 -1.14
C CYS A 25 13.29 11.59 0.13
N LYS A 26 14.50 11.03 0.22
CA LYS A 26 15.46 11.25 1.31
C LYS A 26 15.03 10.79 2.71
N VAL A 27 14.00 9.96 2.83
CA VAL A 27 13.66 9.26 4.09
C VAL A 27 14.67 8.16 4.40
N GLY A 28 14.77 7.76 5.66
CA GLY A 28 15.72 6.73 6.08
C GLY A 28 15.29 5.31 5.71
N ALA A 29 16.18 4.35 5.95
CA ALA A 29 15.98 2.93 5.68
C ALA A 29 14.75 2.33 6.41
N GLU A 30 14.29 2.94 7.50
CA GLU A 30 13.10 2.52 8.26
C GLU A 30 11.79 2.63 7.47
N LYS A 31 11.81 3.33 6.32
CA LYS A 31 10.67 3.47 5.41
C LYS A 31 10.75 2.52 4.21
N PHE A 32 11.63 1.53 4.24
CA PHE A 32 11.69 0.48 3.22
C PHE A 32 11.10 -0.82 3.74
N GLU A 33 10.29 -1.47 2.90
CA GLU A 33 9.75 -2.81 3.15
C GLU A 33 10.32 -3.79 2.13
N GLU A 34 10.71 -4.98 2.59
CA GLU A 34 11.15 -6.07 1.72
C GLU A 34 9.93 -6.62 0.96
N MET A 35 9.97 -6.57 -0.37
CA MET A 35 8.94 -7.15 -1.22
C MET A 35 9.10 -8.67 -1.22
N SER A 36 8.37 -9.35 -0.32
CA SER A 36 8.29 -10.81 -0.28
C SER A 36 7.23 -11.31 -1.25
N GLY A 37 7.64 -12.00 -2.32
CA GLY A 37 6.92 -13.04 -3.11
C GLY A 37 5.53 -12.78 -3.69
N GLU A 38 4.61 -12.17 -2.94
CA GLU A 38 3.24 -11.88 -3.36
C GLU A 38 3.21 -10.53 -4.08
N MET A 39 2.66 -10.51 -5.29
CA MET A 39 2.41 -9.27 -6.01
C MET A 39 1.26 -8.53 -5.34
N VAL A 40 1.60 -7.58 -4.47
CA VAL A 40 0.65 -6.60 -3.96
C VAL A 40 0.63 -5.42 -4.93
N TRP A 41 -0.55 -5.09 -5.46
CA TRP A 41 -0.70 -3.96 -6.37
C TRP A 41 -0.60 -2.65 -5.58
N ALA A 42 0.17 -1.69 -6.09
CA ALA A 42 0.39 -0.40 -5.43
C ALA A 42 -0.89 0.45 -5.30
N ASP A 43 -1.88 0.20 -6.15
CA ASP A 43 -3.21 0.80 -6.13
C ASP A 43 -4.23 -0.34 -6.28
N GLU A 44 -4.89 -0.70 -5.18
CA GLU A 44 -5.85 -1.80 -5.13
C GLU A 44 -7.22 -1.35 -4.62
N HIS A 45 -8.28 -1.79 -5.29
CA HIS A 45 -9.64 -1.61 -4.80
C HIS A 45 -9.92 -2.68 -3.75
N ARG A 46 -9.83 -2.31 -2.47
CA ARG A 46 -10.18 -3.19 -1.35
C ARG A 46 -11.69 -3.33 -1.21
N ILE A 47 -12.24 -4.41 -1.77
CA ILE A 47 -13.64 -4.79 -1.58
C ILE A 47 -13.88 -5.09 -0.10
N GLY A 48 -14.93 -4.50 0.49
CA GLY A 48 -15.28 -4.71 1.89
C GLY A 48 -14.55 -3.80 2.88
N SER A 49 -13.89 -2.73 2.43
CA SER A 49 -13.27 -1.73 3.32
C SER A 49 -14.25 -1.10 4.33
N ALA A 50 -15.56 -1.13 4.03
CA ALA A 50 -16.63 -0.67 4.91
C ALA A 50 -17.23 -1.79 5.78
N ALA A 51 -16.59 -2.95 5.93
CA ALA A 51 -17.09 -4.01 6.80
C ALA A 51 -17.17 -3.55 8.25
N GLY A 52 -18.36 -3.68 8.85
CA GLY A 52 -18.60 -3.32 10.26
C GLY A 52 -18.92 -1.84 10.53
N VAL A 53 -19.10 -1.02 9.49
CA VAL A 53 -19.70 0.32 9.65
C VAL A 53 -21.18 0.21 10.00
N ASP A 54 -21.74 1.30 10.52
CA ASP A 54 -23.16 1.41 10.85
C ASP A 54 -24.07 1.03 9.66
N GLU A 55 -25.20 0.39 9.96
CA GLU A 55 -26.13 -0.13 8.95
C GLU A 55 -26.71 0.99 8.07
N GLU A 56 -26.98 2.17 8.62
CA GLU A 56 -27.47 3.33 7.87
C GLU A 56 -26.43 3.79 6.83
N ILE A 57 -25.15 3.81 7.23
CA ILE A 57 -24.05 4.18 6.33
C ILE A 57 -23.91 3.15 5.20
N LEU A 58 -24.02 1.87 5.53
CA LEU A 58 -23.92 0.79 4.54
C LEU A 58 -25.06 0.83 3.54
N GLU A 59 -26.28 1.10 3.98
CA GLU A 59 -27.46 1.28 3.13
C GLU A 59 -27.32 2.51 2.23
N GLY A 60 -26.88 3.65 2.78
CA GLY A 60 -26.60 4.86 2.01
C GLY A 60 -25.55 4.64 0.92
N LEU A 61 -24.48 3.90 1.22
CA LEU A 61 -23.46 3.52 0.22
C LEU A 61 -24.04 2.66 -0.90
N ARG A 62 -24.88 1.66 -0.57
CA ARG A 62 -25.54 0.78 -1.54
C ARG A 62 -26.51 1.52 -2.45
N ALA A 63 -27.27 2.47 -1.90
CA ALA A 63 -28.27 3.25 -2.65
C ALA A 63 -27.67 4.01 -3.84
N ASN A 64 -26.38 4.38 -3.79
CA ASN A 64 -25.70 5.03 -4.92
C ASN A 64 -25.57 4.14 -6.17
N PHE A 65 -25.73 2.82 -6.03
CA PHE A 65 -25.53 1.85 -7.11
C PHE A 65 -26.80 1.07 -7.47
N THR A 66 -27.92 1.33 -6.79
CA THR A 66 -29.24 0.74 -7.05
C THR A 66 -30.19 1.85 -7.48
N GLY A 67 -30.09 2.26 -8.75
CA GLY A 67 -31.10 3.10 -9.38
C GLY A 67 -32.43 2.38 -9.57
#